data_AF-A0A3A6UK32-F1
#
_entry.id   AF-A0A3A6UK32-F1
#
_cell.length_a   1.000
_cell.length_b   1.000
_cell.length_c   1.000
_cell.angle_alpha   90.00
_cell.angle_beta   90.00
_cell.angle_gamma   90.00
#
_symmetry.space_group_name_H-M   'P 1'
#
loop_
_entity.id
_entity.type
_entity.pdbx_description
1 polymer ?
#
loop_
_entity_poly.entity_id
_entity_poly.type
_entity_poly.pdbx_seq_one_letter_code
_entity_poly.pdbx_strand_id
1 'polypeptide(L)'
;MWKILKLSSNAKNSKTGESKKSKQIISVSKSNNGELTSGISPDIFEKEFLPFLDLKSLLNLRLSSTELYSLVTQFLGKNPKAKDLGVLALPKGSKLFAVGDNVVYLKPPKSLIFDDFYGKKVKVSNDDIKKSFSSKTTFFSKKEDAERYIEQQTKINDYKMVMEKPHLGYVTLKDKVTLAKMNKKDDGFTEPMSIQDAQEQNVTISPK
;
A
#
# COMPACT_ATOMS: atom_id res chain seq x y z
N MET A 1 23.88 7.32 43.80
CA MET A 1 22.89 8.28 43.26
C MET A 1 21.84 7.53 42.46
N TRP A 2 20.80 7.05 43.13
CA TRP A 2 19.64 6.40 42.51
C TRP A 2 18.43 7.29 42.79
N LYS A 3 17.74 7.77 41.75
CA LYS A 3 16.46 8.46 41.88
C LYS A 3 15.41 7.64 41.16
N ILE A 4 14.54 7.05 41.97
CA ILE A 4 13.35 6.32 41.59
C ILE A 4 12.15 7.28 41.61
N LEU A 5 11.25 7.10 40.64
CA LEU A 5 9.82 7.48 40.56
C LEU A 5 9.41 8.95 40.77
N LYS A 6 8.79 9.51 39.72
CA LYS A 6 7.50 10.21 39.84
C LYS A 6 6.57 9.78 38.70
N LEU A 7 5.57 8.97 39.03
CA LEU A 7 4.30 8.93 38.33
C LEU A 7 3.58 10.26 38.58
N SER A 8 3.01 10.85 37.53
CA SER A 8 1.84 11.71 37.66
C SER A 8 0.86 11.33 36.56
N SER A 9 -0.14 10.56 36.98
CA SER A 9 -1.41 10.41 36.29
C SER A 9 -2.11 11.76 36.19
N ASN A 10 -2.63 12.08 35.02
CA ASN A 10 -3.76 13.00 34.91
C ASN A 10 -4.68 12.48 33.82
N ALA A 11 -5.70 11.74 34.25
CA ALA A 11 -6.83 11.37 33.44
C ALA A 11 -7.80 12.56 33.40
N LYS A 12 -8.13 13.04 32.20
CA LYS A 12 -9.38 13.78 31.96
C LYS A 12 -9.99 13.29 30.65
N ASN A 13 -11.19 12.73 30.81
CA ASN A 13 -12.09 12.27 29.76
C ASN A 13 -12.45 13.39 28.78
N SER A 14 -12.41 13.09 27.48
CA SER A 14 -13.36 13.66 26.51
C SER A 14 -13.51 12.75 25.29
N LYS A 15 -14.68 12.10 25.23
CA LYS A 15 -15.54 11.82 24.06
C LYS A 15 -14.95 11.24 22.77
N THR A 16 -15.42 10.02 22.51
CA THR A 16 -15.76 9.38 21.23
C THR A 16 -15.62 10.25 19.99
N GLY A 17 -14.63 9.91 19.16
CA GLY A 17 -14.48 10.37 17.78
C GLY A 17 -13.71 9.30 17.03
N GLU A 18 -14.26 8.85 15.91
CA GLU A 18 -13.79 7.74 15.09
C GLU A 18 -12.27 7.72 14.92
N SER A 19 -11.66 6.60 15.32
CA SER A 19 -10.26 6.30 15.06
C SER A 19 -10.08 6.10 13.54
N LYS A 20 -9.86 7.20 12.81
CA LYS A 20 -9.12 7.16 11.55
C LYS A 20 -7.73 6.65 11.92
N LYS A 21 -7.49 5.34 11.75
CA LYS A 21 -6.15 4.77 11.72
C LYS A 21 -5.38 5.47 10.59
N SER A 22 -4.73 6.58 10.91
CA SER A 22 -3.70 7.15 10.07
C SER A 22 -2.66 6.06 9.91
N LYS A 23 -2.39 5.63 8.67
CA LYS A 23 -1.21 4.82 8.39
C LYS A 23 -0.02 5.58 8.97
N GLN A 24 0.58 5.03 10.02
CA GLN A 24 1.74 5.61 10.66
C GLN A 24 2.87 5.51 9.65
N ILE A 25 3.19 6.62 8.99
CA ILE A 25 4.33 6.71 8.08
C ILE A 25 5.56 6.70 8.99
N ILE A 26 6.19 5.53 9.12
CA ILE A 26 7.46 5.41 9.84
C ILE A 26 8.54 5.89 8.89
N SER A 27 8.99 7.13 9.06
CA SER A 27 10.14 7.66 8.34
C SER A 27 11.41 6.91 8.80
N VAL A 28 11.84 5.92 8.03
CA VAL A 28 13.14 5.28 8.23
C VAL A 28 14.22 6.28 7.80
N SER A 29 14.92 6.88 8.75
CA SER A 29 16.03 7.78 8.48
C SER A 29 17.13 7.02 7.74
N LYS A 30 17.69 7.64 6.69
CA LYS A 30 18.77 7.08 5.86
C LYS A 30 20.07 6.76 6.63
N SER A 31 20.17 7.09 7.91
CA SER A 31 21.39 6.94 8.73
C SER A 31 21.29 5.93 9.87
N ASN A 32 20.18 5.22 10.04
CA ASN A 32 20.06 4.23 11.12
C ASN A 32 20.55 2.85 10.63
N ASN A 33 21.85 2.70 10.45
CA ASN A 33 22.48 1.38 10.36
C ASN A 33 22.42 0.77 11.76
N GLY A 34 21.48 -0.14 12.00
CA GLY A 34 21.34 -0.83 13.29
C GLY A 34 22.55 -1.72 13.58
N GLU A 35 22.90 -1.84 14.86
CA GLU A 35 24.06 -2.59 15.38
C GLU A 35 23.98 -4.12 15.14
N LEU A 36 22.83 -4.63 14.71
CA LEU A 36 22.59 -6.06 14.46
C LEU A 36 23.45 -6.63 13.33
N THR A 37 23.81 -5.81 12.34
CA THR A 37 24.59 -6.22 11.17
C THR A 37 26.05 -5.79 11.25
N SER A 38 26.43 -4.94 12.20
CA SER A 38 27.80 -4.40 12.31
C SER A 38 28.84 -5.42 12.77
N GLY A 39 28.43 -6.56 13.34
CA GLY A 39 29.32 -7.61 13.82
C GLY A 39 29.14 -8.98 13.16
N ILE A 40 28.15 -9.14 12.26
CA ILE A 40 27.81 -10.42 11.64
C ILE A 40 27.83 -10.23 10.13
N SER A 41 28.53 -11.10 9.41
CA SER A 41 28.52 -11.08 7.94
C SER A 41 27.08 -11.17 7.42
N PRO A 42 26.67 -10.33 6.45
CA PRO A 42 25.33 -10.40 5.86
C PRO A 42 24.93 -11.80 5.38
N ASP A 43 25.89 -12.58 4.87
CA ASP A 43 25.69 -13.96 4.44
C ASP A 43 25.35 -14.91 5.59
N ILE A 44 26.01 -14.74 6.75
CA ILE A 44 25.73 -15.52 7.95
C ILE A 44 24.35 -15.13 8.47
N PHE A 45 24.04 -13.84 8.47
CA PHE A 45 22.73 -13.35 8.89
C PHE A 45 21.59 -13.91 8.01
N GLU A 46 21.75 -13.87 6.68
CA GLU A 46 20.76 -14.40 5.73
C GLU A 46 20.58 -15.92 5.84
N LYS A 47 21.65 -16.69 6.08
CA LYS A 47 21.61 -18.16 6.10
C LYS A 47 21.28 -18.77 7.46
N GLU A 48 21.74 -18.17 8.55
CA GLU A 48 21.67 -18.77 9.89
C GLU A 48 20.61 -18.13 10.78
N PHE A 49 20.17 -16.89 10.50
CA PHE A 49 19.20 -16.20 11.35
C PHE A 49 17.82 -16.04 10.70
N LEU A 50 17.77 -15.51 9.47
CA LEU A 50 16.50 -15.24 8.79
C LEU A 50 15.60 -16.48 8.62
N PRO A 51 16.09 -17.70 8.37
CA PRO A 51 15.25 -18.89 8.22
C PRO A 51 14.47 -19.29 9.48
N PHE A 52 14.93 -18.90 10.66
CA PHE A 52 14.29 -19.23 11.93
C PHE A 52 13.22 -18.20 12.35
N LEU A 53 13.13 -17.07 11.65
CA LEU A 53 12.15 -16.04 11.93
C LEU A 53 10.84 -16.31 11.19
N ASP A 54 9.72 -16.09 11.87
CA ASP A 54 8.42 -16.10 11.22
C ASP A 54 8.24 -14.88 10.30
N LEU A 55 7.30 -14.95 9.35
CA LEU A 55 7.09 -13.85 8.40
C LEU A 55 6.81 -12.51 9.10
N LYS A 56 6.07 -12.53 10.22
CA LYS A 56 5.78 -11.30 10.96
C LYS A 56 7.06 -10.67 11.50
N SER A 57 7.96 -11.46 12.08
CA SER A 57 9.25 -10.97 12.57
C SER A 57 10.15 -10.51 11.43
N LEU A 58 10.17 -11.22 10.29
CA LEU A 58 10.90 -10.78 9.11
C LEU A 58 10.40 -9.42 8.59
N LEU A 59 9.09 -9.27 8.44
CA LEU A 59 8.50 -8.00 7.99
C LEU A 59 8.76 -6.86 8.97
N ASN A 60 8.79 -7.12 10.28
CA ASN A 60 9.17 -6.11 11.27
C ASN A 60 10.66 -5.77 11.20
N LEU A 61 11.53 -6.77 11.07
CA LEU A 61 12.99 -6.60 10.96
C LEU A 61 13.36 -5.75 9.74
N ARG A 62 12.62 -5.95 8.65
CA ARG A 62 12.73 -5.15 7.41
C ARG A 62 12.49 -3.65 7.65
N LEU A 63 11.70 -3.28 8.66
CA LEU A 63 11.40 -1.87 8.97
C LEU A 63 12.45 -1.22 9.90
N SER A 64 13.36 -2.01 10.47
CA SER A 64 14.30 -1.55 11.49
C SER A 64 15.47 -0.73 10.93
N SER A 65 15.93 -1.01 9.71
CA SER A 65 17.02 -0.26 9.05
C SER A 65 16.99 -0.45 7.53
N THR A 66 17.72 0.41 6.80
CA THR A 66 17.89 0.30 5.34
C THR A 66 18.68 -0.95 4.92
N GLU A 67 19.62 -1.39 5.76
CA GLU A 67 20.40 -2.59 5.52
C GLU A 67 19.55 -3.85 5.70
N LEU A 68 18.84 -3.96 6.83
CA LEU A 68 17.93 -5.07 7.11
C LEU A 68 16.76 -5.08 6.12
N TYR A 69 16.30 -3.91 5.67
CA TYR A 69 15.35 -3.80 4.59
C TYR A 69 15.84 -4.57 3.36
N SER A 70 17.07 -4.30 2.91
CA SER A 70 17.64 -4.90 1.71
C SER A 70 17.85 -6.42 1.88
N LEU A 71 18.40 -6.84 3.03
CA LEU A 71 18.67 -8.24 3.33
C LEU A 71 17.38 -9.08 3.41
N VAL A 72 16.41 -8.63 4.21
CA VAL A 72 15.14 -9.33 4.36
C VAL A 72 14.36 -9.35 3.05
N THR A 73 14.42 -8.26 2.27
CA THR A 73 13.76 -8.20 0.95
C THR A 73 14.36 -9.23 -0.01
N GLN A 74 15.68 -9.39 -0.04
CA GLN A 74 16.34 -10.41 -0.86
C GLN A 74 16.02 -11.83 -0.38
N PHE A 75 16.05 -12.06 0.93
CA PHE A 75 15.74 -13.35 1.53
C PHE A 75 14.30 -13.79 1.21
N LEU A 76 13.31 -12.93 1.49
CA LEU A 76 11.91 -13.18 1.16
C LEU A 76 11.69 -13.30 -0.35
N GLY A 77 12.51 -12.59 -1.13
CA GLY A 77 12.54 -12.69 -2.60
C GLY A 77 12.88 -14.08 -3.14
N LYS A 78 13.76 -14.80 -2.45
CA LYS A 78 14.23 -16.14 -2.84
C LYS A 78 13.46 -17.27 -2.14
N ASN A 79 12.72 -16.96 -1.08
CA ASN A 79 12.11 -17.98 -0.23
C ASN A 79 10.76 -18.47 -0.80
N PRO A 80 10.64 -19.77 -1.18
CA PRO A 80 9.40 -20.31 -1.76
C PRO A 80 8.21 -20.25 -0.80
N LYS A 81 8.45 -20.33 0.52
CA LYS A 81 7.40 -20.27 1.55
C LYS A 81 6.81 -18.87 1.74
N ALA A 82 7.46 -17.82 1.21
CA ALA A 82 6.94 -16.46 1.32
C ALA A 82 5.56 -16.33 0.62
N LYS A 83 5.39 -17.03 -0.51
CA LYS A 83 4.13 -17.03 -1.27
C LYS A 83 3.00 -17.72 -0.50
N ASP A 84 3.30 -18.80 0.21
CA ASP A 84 2.35 -19.52 1.07
C ASP A 84 1.89 -18.70 2.27
N LEU A 85 2.61 -17.62 2.58
CA LEU A 85 2.29 -16.67 3.64
C LEU A 85 1.73 -15.35 3.08
N GLY A 86 1.44 -15.31 1.78
CA GLY A 86 0.81 -14.18 1.12
C GLY A 86 1.76 -13.05 0.76
N VAL A 87 3.06 -13.31 0.67
CA VAL A 87 4.06 -12.33 0.23
C VAL A 87 4.61 -12.76 -1.12
N LEU A 88 4.49 -11.87 -2.09
CA LEU A 88 4.98 -12.04 -3.44
C LEU A 88 6.16 -11.10 -3.68
N ALA A 89 7.25 -11.67 -4.17
CA ALA A 89 8.38 -10.90 -4.64
C ALA A 89 8.14 -10.44 -6.09
N LEU A 90 8.26 -9.14 -6.31
CA LEU A 90 8.08 -8.48 -7.59
C LEU A 90 9.44 -8.00 -8.07
N PRO A 91 10.11 -8.73 -8.97
CA PRO A 91 11.38 -8.31 -9.52
C PRO A 91 11.22 -7.03 -10.36
N LYS A 92 12.34 -6.31 -10.53
CA LYS A 92 12.39 -5.18 -11.47
C LYS A 92 11.89 -5.59 -12.85
N GLY A 93 11.00 -4.79 -13.42
CA GLY A 93 10.39 -5.07 -14.73
C GLY A 93 9.13 -5.92 -14.68
N SER A 94 8.67 -6.35 -13.50
CA SER A 94 7.31 -6.88 -13.35
C SER A 94 6.28 -5.88 -13.88
N LYS A 95 5.42 -6.35 -14.79
CA LYS A 95 4.30 -5.58 -15.30
C LYS A 95 3.19 -5.62 -14.26
N LEU A 96 2.88 -4.48 -13.68
CA LEU A 96 1.82 -4.33 -12.68
C LEU A 96 0.89 -3.20 -13.09
N PHE A 97 -0.36 -3.34 -12.66
CA PHE A 97 -1.42 -2.37 -12.87
C PHE A 97 -1.81 -1.80 -11.52
N ALA A 98 -1.94 -0.48 -11.45
CA ALA A 98 -2.44 0.24 -10.30
C ALA A 98 -3.87 0.69 -10.58
N VAL A 99 -4.74 0.55 -9.59
CA VAL A 99 -6.06 1.19 -9.58
C VAL A 99 -6.09 2.18 -8.44
N GLY A 100 -6.25 3.45 -8.77
CA GLY A 100 -6.37 4.55 -7.81
C GLY A 100 -7.79 4.66 -7.24
N ASP A 101 -8.02 5.69 -6.44
CA ASP A 101 -9.33 6.00 -5.87
C ASP A 101 -10.32 6.53 -6.93
N ASN A 102 -11.58 6.63 -6.54
CA ASN A 102 -12.64 7.10 -7.40
C ASN A 102 -12.49 8.60 -7.73
N VAL A 103 -12.58 8.94 -9.01
CA VAL A 103 -12.65 10.32 -9.50
C VAL A 103 -14.09 10.65 -9.86
N VAL A 104 -14.57 11.83 -9.45
CA VAL A 104 -15.96 12.28 -9.63
C VAL A 104 -16.14 12.94 -11.01
N TYR A 105 -17.01 12.37 -11.83
CA TYR A 105 -17.37 12.83 -13.17
C TYR A 105 -18.71 13.57 -13.19
N LEU A 106 -19.61 13.23 -12.27
CA LEU A 106 -20.95 13.79 -12.18
C LEU A 106 -21.29 14.01 -10.71
N LYS A 107 -21.74 15.21 -10.37
CA LYS A 107 -22.28 15.50 -9.03
C LYS A 107 -23.80 15.37 -9.06
N PRO A 108 -24.41 14.82 -8.00
CA PRO A 108 -25.86 14.77 -7.91
C PRO A 108 -26.45 16.18 -7.95
N PRO A 109 -27.66 16.34 -8.50
CA PRO A 109 -28.36 17.63 -8.51
C PRO A 109 -28.48 18.18 -7.09
N LYS A 110 -28.14 19.45 -6.92
CA LYS A 110 -28.39 20.17 -5.65
C LYS A 110 -29.83 20.70 -5.55
N SER A 111 -30.56 20.71 -6.66
CA SER A 111 -31.90 21.29 -6.80
C SER A 111 -32.64 20.60 -7.96
N LEU A 112 -33.96 20.41 -7.83
CA LEU A 112 -34.86 19.82 -8.83
C LEU A 112 -35.32 20.84 -9.90
N ILE A 113 -34.61 21.95 -10.08
CA ILE A 113 -34.96 22.98 -11.07
C ILE A 113 -34.23 22.66 -12.38
N PHE A 114 -35.02 22.18 -13.34
CA PHE A 114 -34.85 21.86 -14.78
C PHE A 114 -33.49 21.77 -15.51
N ASP A 115 -32.38 22.36 -15.04
CA ASP A 115 -31.10 22.33 -15.76
C ASP A 115 -30.11 21.25 -15.30
N ASP A 116 -30.29 20.69 -14.10
CA ASP A 116 -29.37 19.70 -13.50
C ASP A 116 -30.03 18.32 -13.25
N PHE A 117 -31.15 18.01 -13.90
CA PHE A 117 -31.97 16.80 -13.59
C PHE A 117 -31.16 15.49 -13.60
N TYR A 118 -30.18 15.37 -14.49
CA TYR A 118 -29.31 14.20 -14.60
C TYR A 118 -28.00 14.30 -13.80
N GLY A 119 -27.77 15.43 -13.11
CA GLY A 119 -26.53 15.75 -12.41
C GLY A 119 -25.61 16.67 -13.20
N LYS A 120 -24.73 17.38 -12.48
CA LYS A 120 -23.80 18.35 -13.06
C LYS A 120 -22.49 17.68 -13.45
N LYS A 121 -22.12 17.75 -14.74
CA LYS A 121 -20.83 17.26 -15.24
C LYS A 121 -19.68 18.01 -14.58
N VAL A 122 -18.69 17.26 -14.11
CA VAL A 122 -17.43 17.76 -13.57
C VAL A 122 -16.36 17.56 -14.64
N LYS A 123 -15.64 18.63 -14.99
CA LYS A 123 -14.48 18.52 -15.85
C LYS A 123 -13.34 17.91 -15.04
N VAL A 124 -13.07 16.63 -15.26
CA VAL A 124 -11.95 15.92 -14.64
C VAL A 124 -10.64 16.38 -15.27
N SER A 125 -9.70 16.81 -14.43
CA SER A 125 -8.35 17.16 -14.86
C SER A 125 -7.39 15.98 -14.73
N ASN A 126 -6.27 16.03 -15.43
CA ASN A 126 -5.19 15.04 -15.26
C ASN A 126 -4.65 15.01 -13.82
N ASP A 127 -4.71 16.13 -13.10
CA ASP A 127 -4.24 16.21 -11.73
C ASP A 127 -5.20 15.53 -10.75
N ASP A 128 -6.51 15.55 -11.03
CA ASP A 128 -7.50 14.77 -10.27
C ASP A 128 -7.23 13.27 -10.41
N ILE A 129 -6.90 12.82 -11.62
CA ILE A 129 -6.53 11.43 -11.91
C ILE A 129 -5.23 11.07 -11.20
N LYS A 130 -4.18 11.90 -11.26
CA LYS A 130 -2.92 11.64 -10.55
C LYS A 130 -3.14 11.57 -9.04
N LYS A 131 -3.98 12.45 -8.49
CA LYS A 131 -4.28 12.51 -7.06
C LYS A 131 -4.97 11.23 -6.58
N SER A 132 -5.76 10.55 -7.43
CA SER A 132 -6.42 9.31 -7.04
C SER A 132 -5.45 8.18 -6.67
N PHE A 133 -4.23 8.18 -7.22
CA PHE A 133 -3.19 7.20 -6.89
C PHE A 133 -2.41 7.53 -5.60
N SER A 134 -2.59 8.74 -5.06
CA SER A 134 -1.87 9.19 -3.85
C SER A 134 -2.58 8.85 -2.54
N SER A 135 -3.91 8.62 -2.55
CA SER A 135 -4.68 8.28 -1.34
C SER A 135 -4.69 6.78 -1.06
N LYS A 136 -5.14 5.99 -2.03
CA LYS A 136 -5.31 4.54 -1.91
C LYS A 136 -5.13 3.89 -3.27
N THR A 137 -3.97 3.27 -3.47
CA THR A 137 -3.69 2.49 -4.68
C THR A 137 -3.78 1.00 -4.39
N THR A 138 -4.46 0.30 -5.28
CA THR A 138 -4.60 -1.15 -5.28
C THR A 138 -3.83 -1.71 -6.47
N PHE A 139 -3.07 -2.79 -6.29
CA PHE A 139 -2.20 -3.34 -7.33
C PHE A 139 -2.72 -4.69 -7.84
N PHE A 140 -2.47 -4.96 -9.12
CA PHE A 140 -2.88 -6.16 -9.85
C PHE A 140 -1.76 -6.61 -10.79
N SER A 141 -1.59 -7.92 -10.98
CA SER A 141 -0.63 -8.45 -11.97
C SER A 141 -1.24 -8.60 -13.35
N LYS A 142 -2.57 -8.74 -13.43
CA LYS A 142 -3.33 -8.85 -14.69
C LYS A 142 -4.15 -7.60 -14.96
N LYS A 143 -4.21 -7.21 -16.24
CA LYS A 143 -4.97 -6.03 -16.68
C LYS A 143 -6.46 -6.28 -16.53
N GLU A 144 -6.89 -7.49 -16.84
CA GLU A 144 -8.30 -7.90 -16.87
C GLU A 144 -8.90 -7.86 -15.46
N ASP A 145 -8.12 -8.23 -14.45
CA ASP A 145 -8.55 -8.18 -13.05
C ASP A 145 -8.61 -6.74 -12.52
N ALA A 146 -7.68 -5.88 -12.94
CA ALA A 146 -7.73 -4.44 -12.67
C ALA A 146 -8.96 -3.78 -13.31
N GLU A 147 -9.26 -4.12 -14.57
CA GLU A 147 -10.41 -3.58 -15.32
C GLU A 147 -11.73 -4.04 -14.70
N ARG A 148 -11.84 -5.32 -14.34
CA ARG A 148 -12.99 -5.86 -13.61
C ARG A 148 -13.18 -5.18 -12.27
N TYR A 149 -12.09 -4.90 -11.55
CA TYR A 149 -12.15 -4.15 -10.29
C TYR A 149 -12.64 -2.71 -10.51
N ILE A 150 -12.16 -2.03 -11.56
CA ILE A 150 -12.64 -0.69 -11.92
C ILE A 150 -14.15 -0.71 -12.20
N GLU A 151 -14.65 -1.69 -12.95
CA GLU A 151 -16.08 -1.84 -13.24
C GLU A 151 -16.89 -2.03 -11.95
N GLN A 152 -16.43 -2.90 -11.04
CA GLN A 152 -17.09 -3.14 -9.75
C GLN A 152 -17.12 -1.90 -8.84
N GLN A 153 -16.10 -1.04 -8.91
CA GLN A 153 -16.01 0.17 -8.10
C GLN A 153 -16.63 1.41 -8.79
N THR A 154 -17.00 1.30 -10.06
CA THR A 154 -17.64 2.37 -10.82
C THR A 154 -19.05 2.60 -10.28
N LYS A 155 -19.33 3.83 -9.85
CA LYS A 155 -20.67 4.22 -9.40
C LYS A 155 -21.44 4.84 -10.55
N ILE A 156 -22.62 4.30 -10.81
CA ILE A 156 -23.57 4.82 -11.79
C ILE A 156 -24.82 5.37 -11.09
N ASN A 157 -25.47 6.37 -11.68
CA ASN A 157 -26.79 6.83 -11.21
C ASN A 157 -27.92 6.00 -11.83
N ASP A 158 -29.17 6.31 -11.46
CA ASP A 158 -30.39 5.63 -11.95
C ASP A 158 -30.58 5.74 -13.48
N TYR A 159 -29.92 6.71 -14.10
CA TYR A 159 -29.92 6.95 -15.55
C TYR A 159 -28.74 6.27 -16.27
N LYS A 160 -28.05 5.34 -15.61
CA LYS A 160 -26.86 4.63 -16.12
C LYS A 160 -25.69 5.55 -16.50
N MET A 161 -25.63 6.76 -15.95
CA MET A 161 -24.49 7.67 -16.13
C MET A 161 -23.44 7.43 -15.05
N VAL A 162 -22.16 7.46 -15.44
CA VAL A 162 -21.03 7.30 -14.52
C VAL A 162 -20.90 8.55 -13.63
N MET A 163 -21.06 8.34 -12.33
CA MET A 163 -20.85 9.38 -11.32
C MET A 163 -19.41 9.42 -10.85
N GLU A 164 -18.86 8.26 -10.52
CA GLU A 164 -17.51 8.13 -10.00
C GLU A 164 -16.86 6.87 -10.58
N LYS A 165 -15.59 6.96 -10.95
CA LYS A 165 -14.85 5.83 -11.50
C LYS A 165 -13.39 5.89 -11.09
N PRO A 166 -12.77 4.76 -10.69
CA PRO A 166 -11.33 4.73 -10.44
C PRO A 166 -10.56 4.59 -11.76
N HIS A 167 -9.28 4.95 -11.70
CA HIS A 167 -8.41 5.00 -12.88
C HIS A 167 -7.35 3.92 -12.88
N LEU A 168 -7.05 3.43 -14.08
CA LEU A 168 -5.95 2.51 -14.33
C LEU A 168 -4.65 3.28 -14.47
N GLY A 169 -3.59 2.79 -13.83
CA GLY A 169 -2.23 3.27 -14.00
C GLY A 169 -1.29 2.10 -14.28
N TYR A 170 -0.22 2.38 -15.01
CA TYR A 170 0.87 1.44 -15.21
C TYR A 170 1.94 1.66 -14.16
N VAL A 171 2.43 0.58 -13.59
CA VAL A 171 3.42 0.62 -12.52
C VAL A 171 4.80 0.30 -13.08
N THR A 172 5.76 1.15 -12.75
CA THR A 172 7.18 0.89 -12.93
C THR A 172 7.84 0.75 -11.57
N LEU A 173 8.46 -0.40 -11.32
CA LEU A 173 9.24 -0.68 -10.11
C LEU A 173 10.68 -0.19 -10.32
N LYS A 174 11.20 0.58 -9.36
CA LYS A 174 12.58 1.10 -9.40
C LYS A 174 13.59 0.10 -8.83
N ASP A 175 13.20 -0.57 -7.75
CA ASP A 175 14.04 -1.49 -7.00
C ASP A 175 14.22 -2.83 -7.70
N LYS A 176 15.30 -3.53 -7.33
CA LYS A 176 15.60 -4.88 -7.86
C LYS A 176 14.50 -5.88 -7.50
N VAL A 177 13.96 -5.78 -6.28
CA VAL A 177 12.88 -6.62 -5.77
C VAL A 177 12.01 -5.77 -4.85
N THR A 178 10.71 -5.69 -5.13
CA THR A 178 9.67 -5.09 -4.29
C THR A 178 8.81 -6.20 -3.72
N LEU A 179 8.40 -6.14 -2.44
CA LEU A 179 7.48 -7.13 -1.88
C LEU A 179 6.03 -6.63 -1.95
N ALA A 180 5.11 -7.46 -2.40
CA ALA A 180 3.68 -7.24 -2.31
C ALA A 180 3.02 -8.23 -1.37
N LYS A 181 2.08 -7.74 -0.57
CA LYS A 181 1.19 -8.57 0.23
C LYS A 181 -0.08 -8.85 -0.56
N MET A 182 -0.39 -10.12 -0.74
CA MET A 182 -1.62 -10.59 -1.36
C MET A 182 -2.73 -10.68 -0.32
N ASN A 183 -3.98 -10.52 -0.76
CA ASN A 183 -5.13 -10.67 0.11
C ASN A 183 -5.48 -12.16 0.27
N LYS A 184 -5.70 -12.59 1.51
CA LYS A 184 -6.17 -13.94 1.80
C LYS A 184 -7.69 -14.01 1.58
N LYS A 185 -8.13 -14.94 0.74
CA LYS A 185 -9.51 -15.42 0.65
C LYS A 185 -9.53 -16.89 1.10
N ASP A 186 -10.73 -17.44 1.30
CA ASP A 186 -10.95 -18.76 1.92
C ASP A 186 -10.16 -19.90 1.26
N ASP A 187 -9.93 -19.78 -0.05
CA ASP A 187 -9.33 -20.75 -0.96
C ASP A 187 -7.89 -20.36 -1.40
N GLY A 188 -7.30 -19.31 -0.81
CA GLY A 188 -5.89 -18.97 -1.00
C GLY A 188 -5.60 -17.47 -1.06
N PHE A 189 -4.41 -17.11 -1.55
CA PHE A 189 -4.02 -15.72 -1.76
C PHE A 189 -4.46 -15.25 -3.15
N THR A 190 -5.21 -14.16 -3.19
CA THR A 190 -5.82 -13.62 -4.40
C THR A 190 -5.44 -12.17 -4.59
N GLU A 191 -5.58 -11.70 -5.84
CA GLU A 191 -5.65 -10.27 -6.11
C GLU A 191 -6.96 -9.70 -5.53
N PRO A 192 -6.97 -8.45 -5.04
CA PRO A 192 -5.92 -7.43 -5.15
C PRO A 192 -4.72 -7.59 -4.21
N MET A 193 -3.59 -6.99 -4.56
CA MET A 193 -2.38 -6.94 -3.72
C MET A 193 -2.03 -5.52 -3.28
N SER A 194 -1.29 -5.42 -2.18
CA SER A 194 -0.77 -4.15 -1.62
C SER A 194 0.75 -4.21 -1.56
N ILE A 195 1.42 -3.30 -2.26
CA ILE A 195 2.88 -3.18 -2.17
C ILE A 195 3.26 -2.82 -0.72
N GLN A 196 4.17 -3.61 -0.16
CA GLN A 196 4.69 -3.47 1.20
C GLN A 196 6.00 -2.70 1.18
N ASP A 197 6.07 -1.55 0.53
CA ASP A 197 7.30 -0.73 0.59
C ASP A 197 7.10 0.38 1.61
N ALA A 198 7.86 0.29 2.70
CA ALA A 198 7.97 1.35 3.71
C ALA A 198 8.70 2.59 3.16
N GLN A 199 9.37 2.46 2.01
CA GLN A 199 9.95 3.56 1.27
C GLN A 199 8.99 3.93 0.14
N GLU A 200 8.25 5.02 0.33
CA GLU A 200 7.20 5.52 -0.58
C GLU A 200 7.70 5.89 -2.00
N GLN A 201 8.98 5.66 -2.33
CA GLN A 201 9.62 6.13 -3.57
C GLN A 201 9.88 5.04 -4.62
N ASN A 202 9.60 3.77 -4.31
CA ASN A 202 10.00 2.62 -5.13
C ASN A 202 9.06 2.30 -6.31
N VAL A 203 7.89 2.93 -6.33
CA VAL A 203 6.83 2.68 -7.30
C VAL A 203 6.53 3.98 -8.02
N THR A 204 6.58 3.97 -9.35
CA THR A 204 6.10 5.08 -10.19
C THR A 204 4.87 4.65 -10.94
N ILE A 205 3.79 5.41 -10.79
CA ILE A 205 2.51 5.14 -11.44
C ILE A 205 2.31 6.15 -12.55
N SER A 206 2.12 5.67 -13.78
CA SER A 206 1.74 6.48 -14.93
C SER A 206 0.27 6.27 -15.21
N PRO A 207 -0.61 7.25 -14.93
CA PRO A 207 -2.02 7.15 -15.25
C PRO A 207 -2.25 6.88 -16.74
N LYS A 208 -3.27 6.09 -17.06
CA LYS A 208 -3.76 5.85 -18.41
C LYS A 208 -5.00 6.69 -18.71
#